data_AF-A0A1A9EVU9-F1
#
_entry.id   AF-A0A1A9EVU9-F1
#
_cell.length_a   1.000
_cell.length_b   1.000
_cell.length_c   1.000
_cell.angle_alpha   90.00
_cell.angle_beta   90.00
_cell.angle_gamma   90.00
#
_symmetry.space_group_name_H-M   'P 1'
#
loop_
_entity.id
_entity.type
_entity.pdbx_description
1 polymer ?
#
loop_
_entity_poly.entity_id
_entity_poly.type
_entity_poly.pdbx_seq_one_letter_code
_entity_poly.pdbx_strand_id
1 'polypeptide(L)'
;MGVTLYLNRQAEPVPESVRVALEAQLTEDPRFPARPVWWQDGAILAVGMLADGQPKDSAAADVCNLLQQQGITGTSVEVYDLDKIRQSDNWDLIGRASCKP
;
A
#
# COMPACT_ATOMS: atom_id res chain seq x y z
N MET A 1 -3.39 -22.88 34.35
CA MET A 1 -4.40 -22.09 33.63
C MET A 1 -3.66 -21.12 32.72
N GLY A 2 -3.61 -21.42 31.42
CA GLY A 2 -2.95 -20.56 30.44
C GLY A 2 -3.91 -19.47 30.00
N VAL A 3 -3.65 -18.23 30.41
CA VAL A 3 -4.33 -17.06 29.86
C VAL A 3 -3.65 -16.77 28.52
N THR A 4 -4.21 -17.31 27.44
CA THR A 4 -3.83 -16.87 26.09
C THR A 4 -4.36 -15.46 25.93
N LEU A 5 -3.49 -14.47 26.15
CA LEU A 5 -3.78 -13.07 25.87
C LEU A 5 -4.22 -12.96 24.40
N TYR A 6 -5.49 -12.60 24.19
CA TYR A 6 -6.02 -12.12 22.92
C TYR A 6 -5.39 -10.76 22.61
N LEU A 7 -4.16 -10.77 22.11
CA LEU A 7 -3.50 -9.65 21.48
C LEU A 7 -3.22 -10.05 20.04
N ASN A 8 -4.21 -9.87 19.16
CA ASN A 8 -4.08 -9.75 17.70
C ASN A 8 -5.41 -10.11 17.05
N ARG A 9 -6.21 -9.10 16.66
CA ARG A 9 -7.26 -9.19 15.63
C ARG A 9 -7.98 -7.84 15.55
N GLN A 10 -7.40 -6.87 14.84
CA GLN A 10 -8.14 -5.66 14.45
C GLN A 10 -7.91 -5.23 12.99
N ALA A 11 -7.17 -6.00 12.18
CA ALA A 11 -7.24 -5.88 10.73
C ALA A 11 -7.50 -7.28 10.19
N GLU A 12 -8.71 -7.52 9.69
CA GLU A 12 -8.93 -8.69 8.85
C GLU A 12 -8.02 -8.55 7.62
N PRO A 13 -7.23 -9.59 7.28
CA PRO A 13 -6.33 -9.51 6.14
C PRO A 13 -7.14 -9.18 4.88
N VAL A 14 -6.65 -8.22 4.08
CA VAL A 14 -7.34 -7.79 2.85
C VAL A 14 -7.66 -9.01 1.99
N PRO A 15 -8.93 -9.23 1.60
CA PRO A 15 -9.34 -10.41 0.82
C PRO A 15 -8.55 -10.52 -0.48
N GLU A 16 -8.20 -11.74 -0.89
CA GLU A 16 -7.41 -11.99 -2.11
C GLU A 16 -8.07 -11.38 -3.36
N SER A 17 -9.39 -11.49 -3.48
CA SER A 17 -10.16 -10.88 -4.58
C SER A 17 -9.98 -9.36 -4.67
N VAL A 18 -9.88 -8.68 -3.53
CA VAL A 18 -9.67 -7.24 -3.47
C VAL A 18 -8.23 -6.88 -3.82
N ARG A 19 -7.25 -7.69 -3.38
CA ARG A 19 -5.83 -7.51 -3.75
C ARG A 19 -5.65 -7.59 -5.26
N VAL A 20 -6.21 -8.63 -5.88
CA VAL A 20 -6.13 -8.85 -7.34
C VAL A 20 -6.82 -7.73 -8.10
N ALA A 21 -7.99 -7.27 -7.66
CA ALA A 21 -8.70 -6.17 -8.30
C ALA A 21 -7.92 -4.84 -8.23
N LEU A 22 -7.33 -4.54 -7.07
CA LEU A 22 -6.53 -3.34 -6.89
C LEU A 22 -5.22 -3.41 -7.67
N GLU A 23 -4.55 -4.56 -7.66
CA GLU A 23 -3.34 -4.80 -8.46
C GLU A 23 -3.61 -4.60 -9.96
N ALA A 24 -4.75 -5.07 -10.46
CA ALA A 24 -5.16 -4.85 -11.84
C ALA A 24 -5.36 -3.35 -12.14
N GLN A 25 -6.09 -2.63 -11.29
CA GLN A 25 -6.33 -1.19 -11.47
C GLN A 25 -5.03 -0.38 -11.41
N LEU A 26 -4.14 -0.70 -10.46
CA LEU A 26 -2.84 -0.01 -10.34
C LEU A 26 -1.92 -0.32 -11.53
N THR A 27 -2.03 -1.50 -12.12
CA THR A 27 -1.28 -1.86 -13.34
C THR A 27 -1.73 -1.05 -14.56
N GLU A 28 -2.98 -0.60 -14.59
CA GLU A 28 -3.52 0.26 -15.65
C GLU A 28 -3.15 1.74 -15.48
N ASP A 29 -2.75 2.16 -14.27
CA ASP A 29 -2.35 3.53 -13.98
C ASP A 29 -0.84 3.74 -14.29
N PRO A 30 -0.49 4.57 -15.29
CA PRO A 30 0.90 4.78 -15.68
C PRO A 30 1.75 5.46 -14.60
N ARG A 31 1.13 6.03 -13.55
CA ARG A 31 1.84 6.58 -12.39
C ARG A 31 2.52 5.49 -11.56
N PHE A 32 2.02 4.26 -11.61
CA PHE A 32 2.51 3.12 -10.83
C PHE A 32 3.10 2.05 -11.76
N PRO A 33 4.31 2.25 -12.33
CA PRO A 33 4.86 1.36 -13.35
C PRO A 33 5.35 0.01 -12.79
N ALA A 34 5.35 -0.17 -11.46
CA ALA A 34 5.71 -1.42 -10.80
C ALA A 34 4.49 -2.05 -10.14
N ARG A 35 4.49 -3.39 -10.07
CA ARG A 35 3.47 -4.12 -9.34
C ARG A 35 3.51 -3.73 -7.86
N PRO A 36 2.36 -3.48 -7.23
CA PRO A 36 2.31 -3.15 -5.82
C PRO A 36 2.60 -4.41 -4.98
N VAL A 37 3.04 -4.20 -3.74
CA VAL A 37 3.45 -5.27 -2.83
C VAL A 37 2.73 -5.09 -1.50
N TRP A 38 2.16 -6.18 -0.97
CA TRP A 38 1.50 -6.20 0.33
C TRP A 38 2.48 -6.64 1.42
N TRP A 39 2.61 -5.85 2.48
CA TRP A 39 3.42 -6.17 3.66
C TRP A 39 2.55 -6.29 4.90
N GLN A 40 3.13 -6.84 5.97
CA GLN A 40 2.51 -6.94 7.30
C GLN A 40 1.07 -7.51 7.21
N ASP A 41 0.92 -8.64 6.52
CA ASP A 41 -0.36 -9.34 6.30
C ASP A 41 -1.48 -8.50 5.63
N GLY A 42 -1.11 -7.43 4.92
CA GLY A 42 -2.03 -6.52 4.23
C GLY A 42 -2.29 -5.21 4.97
N ALA A 43 -1.60 -4.98 6.10
CA ALA A 43 -1.65 -3.71 6.81
C ALA A 43 -0.96 -2.58 6.02
N ILE A 44 0.02 -2.91 5.18
CA ILE A 44 0.74 -1.95 4.34
C ILE A 44 0.66 -2.39 2.87
N LEU A 45 0.29 -1.45 2.00
CA LEU A 45 0.38 -1.57 0.55
C LEU A 45 1.52 -0.67 0.05
N ALA A 46 2.62 -1.26 -0.36
CA ALA A 46 3.73 -0.58 -0.98
C ALA A 46 3.49 -0.45 -2.49
N VAL A 47 3.58 0.77 -3.01
CA VAL A 47 3.48 1.08 -4.45
C VAL A 47 4.74 1.81 -4.90
N GLY A 48 5.16 1.58 -6.14
CA GLY A 48 6.35 2.21 -6.70
C GLY A 48 5.99 3.37 -7.61
N MET A 49 6.68 4.51 -7.46
CA MET A 49 6.60 5.65 -8.36
C MET A 49 8.00 6.21 -8.68
N LEU A 50 8.12 6.92 -9.80
CA LEU A 50 9.32 7.71 -10.08
C LEU A 50 9.27 9.01 -9.27
N ALA A 51 10.36 9.30 -8.55
CA ALA A 51 10.49 10.55 -7.81
C ALA A 51 10.70 11.74 -8.78
N ASP A 52 10.02 12.85 -8.52
CA ASP A 52 10.17 14.12 -9.23
C ASP A 52 10.54 15.27 -8.27
N GLY A 53 11.03 14.92 -7.07
CA GLY A 53 11.38 15.86 -6.01
C GLY A 53 10.18 16.39 -5.21
N GLN A 54 8.96 15.95 -5.51
CA GLN A 54 7.76 16.26 -4.71
C GLN A 54 7.31 15.05 -3.88
N PRO A 55 6.76 15.27 -2.68
CA PRO A 55 6.12 14.22 -1.90
C PRO A 55 4.98 13.56 -2.68
N LYS A 56 4.89 12.23 -2.63
CA LYS A 56 3.86 11.42 -3.30
C LYS A 56 2.70 11.04 -2.39
N ASP A 57 2.49 11.80 -1.31
CA ASP A 57 1.41 11.58 -0.35
C ASP A 57 0.02 11.64 -1.00
N SER A 58 -0.16 12.51 -2.00
CA SER A 58 -1.40 12.60 -2.77
C SER A 58 -1.68 11.32 -3.57
N ALA A 59 -0.66 10.74 -4.18
CA ALA A 59 -0.80 9.46 -4.88
C ALA A 59 -1.13 8.33 -3.89
N ALA A 60 -0.52 8.33 -2.70
CA ALA A 60 -0.88 7.39 -1.65
C ALA A 60 -2.35 7.55 -1.21
N ALA A 61 -2.84 8.79 -1.11
CA ALA A 61 -4.23 9.10 -0.78
C ALA A 61 -5.20 8.64 -1.88
N ASP A 62 -4.83 8.78 -3.16
CA ASP A 62 -5.64 8.28 -4.29
C ASP A 62 -5.82 6.76 -4.19
N VAL A 63 -4.74 6.02 -3.92
CA VAL A 63 -4.81 4.56 -3.72
C VAL A 63 -5.66 4.22 -2.49
N CYS A 64 -5.58 5.01 -1.41
CA CYS A 64 -6.48 4.85 -0.27
C CYS A 64 -7.95 5.02 -0.65
N ASN A 65 -8.28 5.99 -1.51
CA ASN A 65 -9.65 6.17 -1.99
C ASN A 65 -10.14 4.94 -2.78
N LEU A 66 -9.28 4.34 -3.60
CA LEU A 66 -9.59 3.09 -4.32
C LEU A 66 -9.85 1.94 -3.35
N LEU A 67 -9.01 1.79 -2.32
CA LEU A 67 -9.17 0.79 -1.26
C LEU A 67 -10.49 0.96 -0.51
N GLN A 68 -10.84 2.20 -0.16
CA GLN A 68 -12.09 2.53 0.53
C GLN A 68 -13.32 2.23 -0.33
N GLN A 69 -13.26 2.45 -1.65
CA GLN A 69 -14.34 2.07 -2.57
C GLN A 69 -14.59 0.55 -2.59
N GLN A 70 -13.58 -0.25 -2.26
CA GLN A 70 -13.67 -1.70 -2.10
C GLN A 70 -14.01 -2.13 -0.66
N GLY A 71 -14.30 -1.18 0.24
CA GLY A 71 -14.61 -1.44 1.65
C GLY A 71 -13.40 -1.73 2.53
N ILE A 72 -12.18 -1.52 2.04
CA ILE A 72 -10.96 -1.73 2.82
C ILE A 72 -10.63 -0.46 3.60
N THR A 73 -10.50 -0.63 4.92
CA THR A 73 -10.14 0.43 5.86
C THR A 73 -9.02 -0.07 6.77
N GLY A 74 -8.19 0.84 7.28
CA GLY A 74 -7.11 0.49 8.21
C GLY A 74 -5.79 0.06 7.55
N THR A 75 -5.74 -0.14 6.23
CA THR A 75 -4.49 -0.28 5.47
C THR A 75 -3.79 1.07 5.35
N SER A 76 -2.45 1.08 5.36
CA SER A 76 -1.65 2.25 4.97
C SER A 76 -1.02 2.01 3.60
N VAL A 77 -1.02 3.04 2.76
CA VAL A 77 -0.34 3.03 1.47
C VAL A 77 0.99 3.75 1.62
N GLU A 78 2.04 3.13 1.11
CA GLU A 78 3.40 3.67 1.11
C GLU A 78 3.92 3.74 -0.33
N VAL A 79 4.50 4.86 -0.71
CA VAL A 79 5.03 5.11 -2.05
C VAL A 79 6.54 5.13 -1.97
N TYR A 80 7.18 4.28 -2.77
CA TYR A 80 8.62 4.13 -2.83
C TYR A 80 9.22 4.62 -4.13
N ASP A 81 10.42 5.17 -4.06
CA ASP A 81 11.19 5.59 -5.23
C ASP A 81 11.71 4.37 -6.00
N LEU A 82 11.13 4.14 -7.17
CA LEU A 82 11.51 3.02 -8.03
C LEU A 82 12.91 3.16 -8.62
N ASP A 83 13.40 4.37 -8.87
CA ASP A 83 14.75 4.53 -9.40
C ASP A 83 15.79 4.15 -8.34
N LYS A 84 15.54 4.46 -7.07
CA LYS A 84 16.40 4.09 -5.94
C LYS A 84 16.40 2.60 -5.66
N ILE A 85 15.23 1.95 -5.75
CA ILE A 85 15.12 0.50 -5.66
C ILE A 85 15.92 -0.16 -6.79
N ARG A 86 15.75 0.31 -8.05
CA ARG A 86 16.43 -0.29 -9.21
C ARG A 86 17.94 -0.08 -9.23
N GLN A 87 18.43 1.06 -8.74
CA GLN A 87 19.85 1.42 -8.81
C GLN A 87 20.65 0.89 -7.62
N SER A 88 20.04 0.82 -6.43
CA SER A 88 20.76 0.59 -5.18
C SER A 88 20.06 -0.34 -4.19
N ASP A 89 18.94 -0.96 -4.59
CA ASP A 89 18.07 -1.73 -3.69
C ASP A 89 17.62 -0.90 -2.46
N ASN A 90 17.53 0.42 -2.64
CA ASN A 90 17.18 1.34 -1.57
C ASN A 90 15.69 1.66 -1.62
N TRP A 91 14.98 1.32 -0.55
CA TRP A 91 13.55 1.51 -0.39
C TRP A 91 13.26 2.89 0.21
N ASP A 92 13.56 3.94 -0.55
CA ASP A 92 13.32 5.31 -0.14
C ASP A 92 11.82 5.62 -0.18
N LEU A 93 11.24 5.87 1.00
CA LEU A 93 9.84 6.26 1.15
C LEU A 93 9.66 7.72 0.69
N ILE A 94 8.92 7.92 -0.39
CA ILE A 94 8.65 9.24 -1.00
C ILE A 94 7.21 9.73 -0.81
N GLY A 95 6.35 8.91 -0.22
CA GLY A 95 5.04 9.34 0.25
C GLY A 95 4.32 8.28 1.06
N ARG A 96 3.34 8.68 1.88
CA ARG A 96 2.43 7.74 2.54
C ARG A 96 1.05 8.33 2.78
N ALA A 97 0.08 7.44 2.91
CA ALA A 97 -1.25 7.77 3.42
C ALA A 97 -1.76 6.62 4.29
N SER A 98 -2.55 6.96 5.32
CA SER A 98 -3.30 5.95 6.08
C SER A 98 -4.75 5.99 5.63
N CYS A 99 -5.28 4.85 5.17
CA CYS A 99 -6.64 4.74 4.69
C CYS A 99 -7.59 4.63 5.89
N LYS A 100 -7.83 5.77 6.54
CA LYS A 100 -8.78 5.91 7.63
C LYS A 100 -10.19 6.15 7.06
N PRO A 101 -11.23 5.61 7.68
CA PRO A 101 -12.62 5.92 7.31
C PRO A 101 -12.98 7.38 7.59
#